data_AF-A0AAP6LBQ0-F1
#
_entry.id   AF-A0AAP6LBQ0-F1
#
_cell.length_a   1.000
_cell.length_b   1.000
_cell.length_c   1.000
_cell.angle_alpha   90.00
_cell.angle_beta   90.00
_cell.angle_gamma   90.00
#
_symmetry.space_group_name_H-M   'P 1'
#
loop_
_entity.id
_entity.type
_entity.pdbx_description
1 polymer ?
#
loop_
_entity_poly.entity_id
_entity_poly.type
_entity_poly.pdbx_seq_one_letter_code
_entity_poly.pdbx_strand_id
1 'polypeptide(L)'
;MNLSHPLLQRSAGILPWVGLAASVAMAFVVTLFGALLLPQFVEMFGSAGQALPWISRVYSQGYLLAWLAPALVGACWHLGPPLAGRILAGLLGLGAGLLGSVGILFAMYLPYFMLGSLV
;
A
#
# COMPACT_ATOMS: atom_id res chain seq x y z
N MET A 1 15.11 -16.80 -22.30
CA MET A 1 14.02 -17.20 -21.39
C MET A 1 12.81 -17.52 -22.25
N ASN A 2 12.32 -18.77 -22.25
CA ASN A 2 11.28 -19.20 -23.20
C ASN A 2 9.91 -18.72 -22.73
N LEU A 3 9.42 -17.60 -23.29
CA LEU A 3 8.17 -16.93 -22.89
C LEU A 3 6.90 -17.68 -23.30
N SER A 4 7.04 -18.84 -23.94
CA SER A 4 5.96 -19.70 -24.45
C SER A 4 5.57 -20.83 -23.49
N HIS A 5 6.13 -20.87 -22.27
CA HIS A 5 5.80 -21.92 -21.32
C HIS A 5 4.31 -21.82 -20.89
N PRO A 6 3.51 -22.90 -21.01
CA PRO A 6 2.05 -22.84 -20.87
C PRO A 6 1.60 -22.40 -19.46
N LEU A 7 2.34 -22.77 -18.41
CA LEU A 7 2.09 -22.29 -17.05
C LEU A 7 2.24 -20.77 -16.94
N LEU A 8 3.20 -20.18 -17.65
CA LEU A 8 3.55 -18.76 -17.55
C LEU A 8 2.47 -17.89 -18.21
N GLN A 9 1.91 -18.34 -19.34
CA GLN A 9 0.73 -17.72 -19.95
C GLN A 9 -0.50 -17.77 -19.05
N ARG A 10 -0.75 -18.89 -18.38
CA ARG A 10 -1.89 -19.05 -17.47
C ARG A 10 -1.74 -18.16 -16.24
N SER A 11 -0.56 -18.14 -15.62
CA SER A 11 -0.22 -17.26 -14.49
C SER A 11 -0.31 -15.78 -14.87
N ALA A 12 0.18 -15.40 -16.05
CA ALA A 12 0.10 -14.03 -16.55
C ALA A 12 -1.36 -13.57 -16.78
N GLY A 13 -2.31 -14.49 -16.99
CA GLY A 13 -3.73 -14.15 -17.06
C GLY A 13 -4.33 -13.72 -15.71
N ILE A 14 -3.89 -14.32 -14.61
CA ILE A 14 -4.48 -14.14 -13.28
C ILE A 14 -3.70 -13.10 -12.45
N LEU A 15 -2.37 -13.00 -12.63
CA LEU A 15 -1.51 -12.10 -11.88
C LEU A 15 -2.00 -10.64 -11.81
N PRO A 16 -2.42 -10.01 -12.93
CA PRO A 16 -2.87 -8.61 -12.92
C PRO A 16 -4.10 -8.42 -12.04
N TRP A 17 -5.04 -9.37 -12.08
CA TRP A 17 -6.26 -9.32 -11.27
C TRP A 17 -5.94 -9.42 -9.78
N VAL A 18 -5.03 -10.33 -9.41
CA VAL A 18 -4.60 -10.49 -8.02
C VAL A 18 -3.86 -9.25 -7.54
N GLY A 19 -2.96 -8.71 -8.37
CA GLY A 19 -2.25 -7.46 -8.05
C GLY A 19 -3.20 -6.27 -7.92
N LEU A 20 -4.18 -6.15 -8.80
CA LEU A 20 -5.17 -5.08 -8.75
C LEU A 20 -6.06 -5.20 -7.51
N ALA A 21 -6.56 -6.40 -7.21
CA ALA A 21 -7.31 -6.64 -5.98
C ALA A 21 -6.49 -6.31 -4.73
N ALA A 22 -5.24 -6.77 -4.66
CA ALA A 22 -4.35 -6.49 -3.53
C ALA A 22 -4.05 -4.99 -3.37
N SER A 23 -3.72 -4.29 -4.46
CA SER A 23 -3.41 -2.86 -4.41
C SER A 23 -4.64 -1.99 -4.11
N VAL A 24 -5.81 -2.32 -4.66
CA VAL A 24 -7.08 -1.64 -4.32
C VAL A 24 -7.43 -1.87 -2.86
N ALA A 25 -7.40 -3.12 -2.39
CA ALA A 25 -7.69 -3.44 -1.00
C ALA A 25 -6.75 -2.67 -0.06
N MET A 26 -5.45 -2.65 -0.37
CA MET A 26 -4.47 -1.93 0.43
C MET A 26 -4.68 -0.41 0.39
N ALA A 27 -4.96 0.17 -0.77
CA ALA A 27 -5.25 1.61 -0.89
C ALA A 27 -6.47 2.02 -0.05
N PHE A 28 -7.51 1.16 -0.03
CA PHE A 28 -8.65 1.34 0.86
C PHE A 28 -8.26 1.31 2.34
N VAL A 29 -7.48 0.30 2.78
CA VAL A 29 -7.03 0.21 4.17
C VAL A 29 -6.18 1.42 4.56
N VAL A 30 -5.25 1.87 3.70
CA VAL A 30 -4.45 3.08 3.91
C VAL A 30 -5.33 4.32 4.03
N THR A 31 -6.33 4.44 3.16
CA THR A 31 -7.27 5.58 3.17
C THR A 31 -8.11 5.58 4.44
N LEU A 32 -8.63 4.42 4.85
CA LEU A 32 -9.42 4.27 6.07
C LEU A 32 -8.58 4.60 7.31
N PHE A 33 -7.35 4.11 7.36
CA PHE A 33 -6.40 4.42 8.42
C PHE A 33 -6.10 5.92 8.48
N GLY A 34 -5.79 6.54 7.33
CA GLY A 34 -5.53 7.97 7.20
C GLY A 34 -6.71 8.85 7.59
N ALA A 35 -7.93 8.45 7.24
CA ALA A 35 -9.13 9.24 7.47
C ALA A 35 -9.70 9.08 8.89
N LEU A 36 -9.61 7.89 9.49
CA LEU A 36 -10.30 7.60 10.75
C LEU A 36 -9.38 7.47 11.96
N LEU A 37 -8.20 6.86 11.81
CA LEU A 37 -7.31 6.52 12.93
C LEU A 37 -6.23 7.60 13.15
N LEU A 38 -5.67 8.13 12.06
CA LEU A 38 -4.61 9.14 12.13
C LEU A 38 -5.01 10.45 12.83
N PRO A 39 -6.23 11.01 12.66
CA PRO A 39 -6.65 12.20 13.39
C PRO A 39 -6.60 12.02 14.91
N GLN A 40 -6.96 10.83 15.41
CA GLN A 40 -6.92 10.52 16.84
C GLN A 40 -5.49 10.57 17.40
N PHE A 41 -4.52 10.02 16.66
CA PHE A 41 -3.12 10.09 17.06
C PHE A 41 -2.59 11.53 17.02
N VAL A 42 -2.99 12.33 16.03
CA VAL A 42 -2.57 13.74 15.92
C VAL A 42 -3.06 14.55 17.11
N GLU A 43 -4.31 14.37 17.53
CA GLU A 43 -4.85 15.03 18.72
C GLU A 43 -4.14 14.59 20.01
N MET A 44 -3.93 13.28 20.18
CA MET A 44 -3.28 12.72 21.37
C MET A 44 -1.82 13.21 21.52
N PHE A 45 -1.02 13.13 20.47
CA PHE A 45 0.37 13.62 20.50
C PHE A 45 0.44 15.15 20.58
N GLY A 46 -0.48 15.85 19.91
CA GLY A 46 -0.58 17.31 19.99
C GLY A 46 -0.88 17.79 21.41
N SER A 47 -1.77 17.11 22.14
CA SER A 47 -2.07 17.42 23.54
C SER A 47 -0.89 17.19 24.48
N ALA A 48 -0.03 16.21 24.17
CA ALA A 48 1.21 15.92 24.89
C ALA A 48 2.39 16.82 24.48
N GLY A 49 2.19 17.76 23.55
CA GLY A 49 3.25 18.63 23.02
C GLY A 49 4.33 17.90 22.23
N GLN A 50 4.05 16.67 21.78
CA GLN A 50 4.99 15.79 21.09
C GLN A 50 4.65 15.67 19.61
N ALA A 51 5.67 15.49 18.77
CA ALA A 51 5.48 15.30 17.35
C ALA A 51 5.08 13.84 17.05
N LEU A 52 4.16 13.66 16.10
CA LEU A 52 3.82 12.34 15.58
C LEU A 52 5.07 11.65 14.99
N PRO A 53 5.20 10.32 15.13
CA PRO A 53 6.30 9.60 14.51
C PRO A 53 6.37 9.84 13.00
N TRP A 54 7.59 9.85 12.45
CA TRP A 54 7.82 10.24 11.06
C TRP A 54 7.01 9.39 10.05
N ILE A 55 6.87 8.09 10.30
CA ILE A 55 6.09 7.18 9.45
C ILE A 55 4.62 7.63 9.45
N SER A 56 4.03 7.81 10.63
CA SER A 56 2.63 8.23 10.77
C SER A 56 2.40 9.61 10.14
N ARG A 57 3.39 10.53 10.16
CA ARG A 57 3.31 11.81 9.43
C ARG A 57 3.22 11.63 7.92
N VAL A 58 4.04 10.75 7.34
CA VAL A 58 3.99 10.43 5.90
C VAL A 58 2.59 9.95 5.51
N TYR A 59 1.99 9.08 6.32
CA TYR A 59 0.63 8.62 6.10
C TYR A 59 -0.40 9.74 6.28
N SER A 60 -0.26 10.62 7.28
CA SER A 60 -1.20 11.73 7.51
C SER A 60 -1.27 12.71 6.34
N GLN A 61 -0.15 12.95 5.66
CA GLN A 61 -0.05 13.91 4.57
C GLN A 61 -0.29 13.29 3.19
N GLY A 62 -0.07 11.98 3.07
CA GLY A 62 0.03 11.30 1.77
C GLY A 62 -0.81 10.04 1.62
N TYR A 63 -1.75 9.73 2.53
CA TYR A 63 -2.52 8.47 2.46
C TYR A 63 -3.24 8.26 1.12
N LEU A 64 -3.70 9.33 0.45
CA LEU A 64 -4.33 9.23 -0.87
C LEU A 64 -3.36 8.82 -1.99
N LEU A 65 -2.05 8.99 -1.79
CA LEU A 65 -1.04 8.51 -2.75
C LEU A 65 -1.03 6.99 -2.88
N ALA A 66 -1.62 6.25 -1.92
CA ALA A 66 -1.79 4.81 -2.04
C ALA A 66 -2.64 4.41 -3.26
N TRP A 67 -3.51 5.29 -3.75
CA TRP A 67 -4.31 5.08 -4.97
C TRP A 67 -3.47 5.15 -6.26
N LEU A 68 -2.24 5.66 -6.20
CA LEU A 68 -1.32 5.56 -7.33
C LEU A 68 -0.95 4.11 -7.64
N ALA A 69 -0.91 3.23 -6.64
CA ALA A 69 -0.60 1.82 -6.85
C ALA A 69 -1.61 1.10 -7.78
N PRO A 70 -2.93 1.11 -7.51
CA PRO A 70 -3.89 0.51 -8.43
C PRO A 70 -3.94 1.21 -9.80
N ALA A 71 -3.72 2.53 -9.84
CA ALA A 71 -3.62 3.25 -11.12
C ALA A 71 -2.41 2.78 -11.96
N LEU A 72 -1.25 2.58 -11.34
CA LEU A 72 -0.05 2.04 -11.99
C LEU A 72 -0.25 0.58 -12.43
N VAL A 73 -0.92 -0.24 -11.62
CA VAL A 73 -1.28 -1.61 -12.01
C VAL A 73 -2.14 -1.62 -13.27
N GLY A 74 -3.18 -0.78 -13.32
CA GLY A 74 -4.02 -0.61 -14.50
C GLY A 74 -3.23 -0.11 -15.72
N ALA A 75 -2.37 0.89 -15.53
CA ALA A 75 -1.52 1.41 -16.60
C ALA A 75 -0.56 0.35 -17.16
N CYS A 76 0.12 -0.42 -16.31
CA CYS A 76 1.01 -1.50 -16.73
C CYS A 76 0.26 -2.63 -17.45
N TRP A 77 -0.98 -2.89 -17.04
CA TRP A 77 -1.81 -3.92 -17.67
C TRP A 77 -2.31 -3.49 -19.05
N HIS A 78 -2.74 -2.24 -19.22
CA HIS A 78 -3.29 -1.75 -20.49
C HIS A 78 -2.25 -1.26 -21.50
N LEU A 79 -1.15 -0.67 -21.05
CA LEU A 79 -0.12 -0.07 -21.90
C LEU A 79 1.11 -0.96 -22.08
N GLY A 80 1.28 -1.99 -21.24
CA GLY A 80 2.45 -2.85 -21.26
C GLY A 80 2.39 -3.95 -22.32
N PRO A 81 3.55 -4.56 -22.67
CA PRO A 81 3.59 -5.72 -23.54
C PRO A 81 2.72 -6.87 -23.00
N PRO A 82 2.05 -7.67 -23.84
CA PRO A 82 0.94 -8.54 -23.42
C PRO A 82 1.29 -9.56 -22.32
N LEU A 83 2.52 -10.06 -22.26
CA LEU A 83 2.96 -10.97 -21.19
C LEU A 83 3.72 -10.23 -20.08
N ALA A 84 4.68 -9.38 -20.44
CA ALA A 84 5.52 -8.68 -19.46
C ALA A 84 4.74 -7.63 -18.66
N GLY A 85 3.86 -6.87 -19.31
CA GLY A 85 2.98 -5.88 -18.67
C GLY A 85 2.04 -6.52 -17.66
N ARG A 86 1.49 -7.71 -17.97
CA ARG A 86 0.64 -8.47 -17.04
C ARG A 86 1.41 -8.95 -15.80
N ILE A 87 2.62 -9.47 -15.99
CA ILE A 87 3.46 -9.90 -14.88
C ILE A 87 3.86 -8.69 -14.01
N LEU A 88 4.29 -7.59 -14.63
CA LEU A 88 4.65 -6.36 -13.93
C LEU A 88 3.47 -5.77 -13.16
N ALA A 89 2.28 -5.74 -13.75
CA ALA A 89 1.05 -5.29 -13.09
C ALA A 89 0.75 -6.11 -11.83
N GLY A 90 0.84 -7.45 -11.94
CA GLY A 90 0.66 -8.33 -10.79
C GLY A 90 1.70 -8.11 -9.69
N LEU A 91 2.98 -8.01 -10.06
CA LEU A 91 4.08 -7.77 -9.11
C LEU A 91 3.98 -6.41 -8.42
N LEU A 92 3.66 -5.35 -9.16
CA LEU A 92 3.45 -4.01 -8.60
C LEU A 92 2.30 -4.01 -7.60
N GLY A 93 1.19 -4.65 -7.94
CA GLY A 93 0.02 -4.70 -7.07
C GLY A 93 0.25 -5.49 -5.79
N LEU A 94 0.90 -6.65 -5.91
CA LEU A 94 1.29 -7.47 -4.77
C LEU A 94 2.35 -6.77 -3.90
N GLY A 95 3.34 -6.14 -4.54
CA GLY A 95 4.37 -5.36 -3.86
C GLY A 95 3.79 -4.17 -3.10
N ALA A 96 2.84 -3.45 -3.71
CA ALA A 96 2.11 -2.38 -3.04
C ALA A 96 1.29 -2.89 -1.85
N GLY A 97 0.64 -4.05 -2.00
CA GLY A 97 -0.06 -4.72 -0.90
C GLY A 97 0.87 -5.05 0.27
N LEU A 98 2.02 -5.66 -0.01
CA LEU A 98 3.00 -6.03 1.01
C LEU A 98 3.61 -4.82 1.71
N LEU A 99 4.11 -3.85 0.92
CA LEU A 99 4.73 -2.63 1.43
C LEU A 99 3.73 -1.77 2.20
N GLY A 100 2.49 -1.67 1.71
CA GLY A 100 1.41 -1.00 2.41
C GLY A 100 1.07 -1.68 3.72
N SER A 101 1.00 -3.02 3.74
CA SER A 101 0.70 -3.78 4.96
C SER A 101 1.75 -3.57 6.03
N VAL A 102 3.04 -3.74 5.67
CA VAL A 102 4.16 -3.51 6.58
C VAL A 102 4.18 -2.04 7.03
N GLY A 103 4.01 -1.10 6.10
CA GLY A 103 4.02 0.32 6.39
C GLY A 103 2.90 0.75 7.34
N ILE A 104 1.67 0.24 7.15
CA ILE A 104 0.55 0.48 8.07
C ILE A 104 0.81 -0.10 9.45
N LEU A 105 1.34 -1.32 9.53
CA LEU A 105 1.64 -1.93 10.83
C LEU A 105 2.61 -1.05 11.62
N PHE A 106 3.67 -0.56 10.98
CA PHE A 106 4.57 0.41 11.61
C PHE A 106 3.87 1.73 11.93
N ALA A 107 3.06 2.28 11.01
CA ALA A 107 2.36 3.55 11.22
C ALA A 107 1.35 3.48 12.38
N MET A 108 0.76 2.32 12.63
CA MET A 108 -0.15 2.05 13.75
C MET A 108 0.60 1.78 15.05
N TYR A 109 1.56 0.84 15.05
CA TYR A 109 2.19 0.38 16.29
C TYR A 109 3.20 1.36 16.87
N LEU A 110 3.92 2.11 16.03
CA LEU A 110 4.99 2.97 16.50
C LEU A 110 4.47 4.12 17.39
N PRO A 111 3.34 4.79 17.07
CA PRO A 111 2.67 5.69 18.00
C PRO A 111 2.29 5.03 19.33
N TYR A 112 1.76 3.81 19.31
CA TYR A 112 1.39 3.07 20.54
C TYR A 112 2.61 2.78 21.44
N PHE A 113 3.74 2.38 20.85
CA PHE A 113 4.97 2.16 21.62
C PHE A 113 5.49 3.47 22.23
N MET A 114 5.44 4.58 21.49
CA MET A 114 5.89 5.89 21.99
C MET A 114 4.91 6.48 23.02
N LEU A 115 3.62 6.17 22.94
CA LEU A 115 2.65 6.52 23.98
C LEU A 115 2.98 5.88 25.33
N GLY A 116 3.50 4.65 25.32
CA GLY A 116 4.00 4.00 26.54
C GLY A 116 5.19 4.71 27.19
N SER A 117 5.87 5.60 26.47
CA SER A 117 6.95 6.45 27.01
C SER A 117 6.50 7.86 27.40
N LEU A 118 5.22 8.21 27.17
CA LEU A 118 4.63 9.51 27.50
C LEU A 118 3.90 9.50 28.86
N VAL A 119 3.84 8.34 29.54
CA VAL A 119 3.28 8.16 30.88
C VAL A 119 4.41 8.03 31.90
#